data_AF-A0AAJ1CZ15-F1
#
_entry.id   AF-A0AAJ1CZ15-F1
#
_cell.length_a   1.000
_cell.length_b   1.000
_cell.length_c   1.000
_cell.angle_alpha   90.00
_cell.angle_beta   90.00
_cell.angle_gamma   90.00
#
_symmetry.space_group_name_H-M   'P 1'
#
loop_
_entity.id
_entity.type
_entity.pdbx_description
1 polymer ?
#
loop_
_entity_poly.entity_id
_entity_poly.type
_entity_poly.pdbx_seq_one_letter_code
_entity_poly.pdbx_strand_id
1 'polypeptide(L)'
;MKISQILLLSMLASGSALAEDNSEESVYASQLCHIVSSEKSVSTADQYVEKMKASVAGSQSSSAVSKPEFDEELANEVASAWLQLGDEERAKLRTHTQQCEQTVMTQFQQED
;
A
#
# COMPACT_ATOMS: atom_id res chain seq x y z
N MET A 1 -48.85 11.61 14.00
CA MET A 1 -47.56 11.39 14.69
C MET A 1 -46.63 10.68 13.71
N LYS A 2 -45.48 11.29 13.45
CA LYS A 2 -44.35 10.76 12.66
C LYS A 2 -43.48 9.93 13.60
N ILE A 3 -42.95 8.78 13.18
CA ILE A 3 -41.55 8.33 13.40
C ILE A 3 -41.31 7.25 12.32
N SER A 4 -40.85 7.65 11.14
CA SER A 4 -39.45 7.59 10.68
C SER A 4 -38.92 6.17 10.51
N GLN A 5 -38.89 5.74 9.25
CA GLN A 5 -38.16 4.56 8.81
C GLN A 5 -36.66 4.79 8.97
N ILE A 6 -36.00 3.82 9.58
CA ILE A 6 -34.56 3.77 9.80
C ILE A 6 -33.93 3.39 8.45
N LEU A 7 -33.51 4.39 7.69
CA LEU A 7 -32.49 4.26 6.65
C LEU A 7 -31.14 4.50 7.33
N LEU A 8 -30.52 3.43 7.81
CA LEU A 8 -29.11 3.43 8.18
C LEU A 8 -28.29 3.39 6.88
N LEU A 9 -28.14 4.56 6.24
CA LEU A 9 -26.99 4.84 5.39
C LEU A 9 -25.78 4.92 6.33
N SER A 10 -25.09 3.80 6.52
CA SER A 10 -23.72 3.79 7.05
C SER A 10 -22.78 4.29 5.95
N MET A 11 -22.87 5.57 5.65
CA MET A 11 -21.83 6.29 4.91
C MET A 11 -20.84 6.87 5.91
N LEU A 12 -19.57 6.73 5.56
CA LEU A 12 -18.41 7.47 6.08
C LEU A 12 -17.90 7.02 7.45
N ALA A 13 -17.30 5.84 7.49
CA ALA A 13 -16.00 5.75 8.13
C ALA A 13 -14.94 6.24 7.13
N SER A 14 -15.04 7.50 6.71
CA SER A 14 -13.85 8.24 6.26
C SER A 14 -13.08 8.60 7.52
N GLY A 15 -12.47 7.60 8.14
CA GLY A 15 -11.42 7.79 9.10
C GLY A 15 -10.21 8.29 8.33
N SER A 16 -10.25 9.55 7.89
CA SER A 16 -9.06 10.27 7.45
C SER A 16 -8.24 10.62 8.68
N ALA A 17 -7.71 9.60 9.36
CA ALA A 17 -6.44 9.71 10.04
C ALA A 17 -5.42 9.24 9.00
N LEU A 18 -5.14 10.12 8.03
CA LEU A 18 -3.90 10.03 7.27
C LEU A 18 -2.80 10.23 8.30
N ALA A 19 -2.37 9.14 8.91
CA ALA A 19 -1.13 9.11 9.64
C ALA A 19 -0.07 9.41 8.59
N GLU A 20 0.36 10.67 8.55
CA GLU A 20 1.70 11.04 8.08
C GLU A 20 2.70 10.45 9.09
N ASP A 21 2.68 9.12 9.23
CA ASP A 21 3.64 8.38 9.99
C ASP A 21 4.70 7.94 8.99
N ASN A 22 5.94 8.34 9.23
CA ASN A 22 7.10 7.88 8.48
C ASN A 22 7.42 6.42 8.87
N SER A 23 6.39 5.59 8.97
CA SER A 23 6.48 4.18 9.22
C SER A 23 7.10 3.46 8.02
N GLU A 24 7.72 2.33 8.28
CA GLU A 24 8.35 1.50 7.24
C GLU A 24 7.31 0.97 6.22
N GLU A 25 6.06 0.79 6.64
CA GLU A 25 4.96 0.33 5.78
C GLU A 25 4.55 1.39 4.75
N SER A 26 4.50 2.68 5.12
CA SER A 26 4.24 3.76 4.16
C SER A 26 5.34 3.88 3.09
N VAL A 27 6.61 3.65 3.47
CA VAL A 27 7.73 3.58 2.54
C VAL A 27 7.56 2.41 1.56
N TYR A 28 7.22 1.23 2.03
CA TYR A 28 6.97 0.06 1.17
C TYR A 28 5.74 0.25 0.29
N ALA A 29 4.66 0.84 0.80
CA ALA A 29 3.46 1.12 0.03
C ALA A 29 3.76 2.12 -1.11
N SER A 30 4.50 3.19 -0.82
CA SER A 30 4.91 4.16 -1.83
C SER A 30 5.81 3.53 -2.91
N GLN A 31 6.78 2.70 -2.49
CA GLN A 31 7.64 1.96 -3.42
C GLN A 31 6.84 0.99 -4.31
N LEU A 32 5.95 0.20 -3.70
CA LEU A 32 5.06 -0.71 -4.41
C LEU A 32 4.22 0.05 -5.44
N CYS A 33 3.61 1.16 -5.03
CA CYS A 33 2.80 2.01 -5.90
C CYS A 33 3.59 2.62 -7.05
N HIS A 34 4.87 2.94 -6.84
CA HIS A 34 5.77 3.38 -7.90
C HIS A 34 6.11 2.24 -8.88
N ILE A 35 6.41 1.05 -8.35
CA ILE A 35 6.68 -0.15 -9.14
C ILE A 35 5.47 -0.47 -10.02
N VAL A 36 4.29 -0.67 -9.42
CA VAL A 36 3.06 -1.05 -10.16
C VAL A 36 2.63 0.02 -11.16
N SER A 37 2.93 1.29 -10.92
CA SER A 37 2.66 2.38 -11.87
C SER A 37 3.55 2.27 -13.12
N SER A 38 4.78 1.80 -12.96
CA SER A 38 5.70 1.54 -14.07
C SER A 38 5.46 0.19 -14.77
N GLU A 39 4.77 -0.74 -14.11
CA GLU A 39 4.51 -2.09 -14.62
C GLU A 39 3.22 -2.16 -15.46
N LYS A 40 3.29 -2.93 -16.55
CA LYS A 40 2.10 -3.19 -17.41
C LYS A 40 1.20 -4.30 -16.86
N SER A 41 1.73 -5.20 -16.04
CA SER A 41 1.04 -6.41 -15.56
C SER A 41 1.09 -6.55 -14.04
N VAL A 42 0.12 -7.28 -13.47
CA VAL A 42 0.16 -7.64 -12.04
C VAL A 42 1.25 -8.70 -11.86
N SER A 43 2.17 -8.47 -10.93
CA SER A 43 3.20 -9.42 -10.52
C SER A 43 2.75 -10.17 -9.26
N THR A 44 3.44 -11.24 -8.88
CA THR A 44 3.17 -11.94 -7.61
C THR A 44 3.73 -11.16 -6.41
N ALA A 45 3.29 -11.49 -5.19
CA ALA A 45 3.75 -10.83 -3.97
C ALA A 45 5.28 -10.90 -3.87
N ASP A 46 5.86 -12.10 -4.05
CA ASP A 46 7.32 -12.32 -4.03
C ASP A 46 8.06 -11.42 -5.03
N GLN A 47 7.53 -11.26 -6.24
CA GLN A 47 8.16 -10.41 -7.26
C GLN A 47 8.09 -8.92 -6.89
N TYR A 48 7.03 -8.49 -6.21
CA TYR A 48 6.95 -7.13 -5.69
C TYR A 48 7.95 -6.92 -4.54
N VAL A 49 8.06 -7.88 -3.61
CA VAL A 49 9.03 -7.86 -2.52
C VAL A 49 10.46 -7.80 -3.05
N GLU A 50 10.81 -8.65 -4.02
CA GLU A 50 12.15 -8.61 -4.65
C GLU A 50 12.44 -7.26 -5.31
N LYS A 51 11.46 -6.62 -5.96
CA LYS A 51 11.62 -5.29 -6.57
C LYS A 51 11.77 -4.19 -5.53
N MET A 52 11.00 -4.23 -4.44
CA MET A 52 11.15 -3.30 -3.33
C MET A 52 12.54 -3.46 -2.69
N LYS A 53 12.97 -4.70 -2.44
CA LYS A 53 14.31 -5.04 -1.94
C LYS A 53 15.41 -4.51 -2.86
N ALA A 54 15.26 -4.70 -4.18
CA ALA A 54 16.20 -4.18 -5.17
C ALA A 54 16.22 -2.63 -5.22
N SER A 55 15.07 -1.98 -5.06
CA SER A 55 14.95 -0.52 -4.99
C SER A 55 15.66 0.05 -3.76
N VAL A 56 15.46 -0.57 -2.60
CA VAL A 56 16.14 -0.23 -1.35
C VAL A 56 17.65 -0.47 -1.50
N ALA A 57 18.07 -1.63 -2.00
CA ALA A 57 19.48 -1.95 -2.20
C ALA A 57 20.18 -1.03 -3.22
N GLY A 58 19.49 -0.63 -4.29
CA GLY A 58 20.02 0.27 -5.31
C GLY A 58 20.09 1.74 -4.88
N SER A 59 19.19 2.17 -3.99
CA SER A 59 19.19 3.50 -3.38
C SER A 59 20.24 3.65 -2.28
N GLN A 60 20.75 2.52 -1.75
CA GLN A 60 21.77 2.47 -0.72
C GLN A 60 23.17 2.65 -1.32
N SER A 61 23.65 3.90 -1.35
CA SER A 61 25.07 4.20 -1.59
C SER A 61 25.96 3.49 -0.55
N SER A 62 27.11 2.95 -0.99
CA SER A 62 27.98 1.99 -0.27
C SER A 62 28.54 2.39 1.11
N SER A 63 28.13 3.50 1.72
CA SER A 63 28.78 4.09 2.90
C SER A 63 28.01 3.98 4.23
N ALA A 64 26.80 3.43 4.26
CA ALA A 64 26.01 3.36 5.50
C ALA A 64 26.32 2.07 6.31
N VAL A 65 26.96 2.24 7.47
CA VAL A 65 27.38 1.20 8.46
C VAL A 65 26.27 0.83 9.48
N SER A 66 25.17 1.57 9.50
CA SER A 66 23.98 1.24 10.28
C SER A 66 22.79 1.31 9.32
N LYS A 67 22.32 0.16 8.85
CA LYS A 67 21.20 0.06 7.92
C LYS A 67 20.00 -0.56 8.61
N PRO A 68 18.79 -0.01 8.46
CA PRO A 68 17.59 -0.79 8.70
C PRO A 68 17.60 -1.96 7.71
N GLU A 69 17.41 -3.17 8.23
CA GLU A 69 17.26 -4.36 7.39
C GLU A 69 15.98 -4.20 6.56
N PHE A 70 16.00 -4.66 5.31
CA PHE A 70 14.77 -4.70 4.53
C PHE A 70 13.85 -5.73 5.17
N ASP A 71 12.71 -5.27 5.66
CA ASP A 71 11.72 -6.10 6.30
C ASP A 71 10.90 -6.84 5.23
N GLU A 72 11.28 -8.10 4.98
CA GLU A 72 10.63 -8.95 3.98
C GLU A 72 9.20 -9.31 4.37
N GLU A 73 8.89 -9.40 5.68
CA GLU A 73 7.55 -9.73 6.16
C GLU A 73 6.61 -8.55 5.92
N LEU A 74 7.00 -7.35 6.35
CA LEU A 74 6.19 -6.15 6.16
C LEU A 74 6.00 -5.82 4.66
N ALA A 75 7.06 -5.98 3.85
CA ALA A 75 6.96 -5.81 2.41
C ALA A 75 6.01 -6.85 1.77
N ASN A 76 6.00 -8.09 2.27
CA ASN A 76 5.08 -9.13 1.79
C ASN A 76 3.64 -8.81 2.15
N GLU A 77 3.38 -8.33 3.36
CA GLU A 77 2.04 -7.92 3.80
C GLU A 77 1.50 -6.77 2.95
N VAL A 78 2.31 -5.72 2.72
CA VAL A 78 1.94 -4.60 1.84
C VAL A 78 1.69 -5.06 0.40
N ALA A 79 2.51 -5.98 -0.13
CA ALA A 79 2.30 -6.56 -1.45
C ALA A 79 1.04 -7.44 -1.51
N SER A 80 0.74 -8.17 -0.44
CA SER A 80 -0.45 -9.01 -0.32
C SER A 80 -1.71 -8.15 -0.24
N ALA A 81 -1.70 -7.07 0.55
CA ALA A 81 -2.78 -6.09 0.63
C ALA A 81 -3.10 -5.50 -0.75
N TRP A 82 -2.08 -5.15 -1.54
CA TRP A 82 -2.27 -4.75 -2.94
C TRP A 82 -2.86 -5.87 -3.79
N LEU A 83 -2.44 -7.12 -3.60
CA LEU A 83 -2.95 -8.25 -4.39
C LEU A 83 -4.39 -8.63 -4.06
N GLN A 84 -4.86 -8.32 -2.86
CA GLN A 84 -6.24 -8.46 -2.45
C GLN A 84 -7.17 -7.43 -3.12
N LEU A 85 -6.62 -6.29 -3.56
CA LEU A 85 -7.39 -5.33 -4.34
C LEU A 85 -7.86 -5.95 -5.66
N GLY A 86 -9.09 -5.66 -6.04
CA GLY A 86 -9.66 -6.14 -7.30
C GLY A 86 -8.88 -5.64 -8.51
N ASP A 87 -8.87 -6.42 -9.60
CA ASP A 87 -8.15 -6.08 -10.83
C ASP A 87 -8.48 -4.70 -11.38
N GLU A 88 -9.75 -4.32 -11.34
CA GLU A 88 -10.21 -3.01 -11.82
C GLU A 88 -9.72 -1.86 -10.95
N GLU A 89 -9.66 -2.08 -9.64
CA GLU A 89 -9.15 -1.09 -8.68
C GLU A 89 -7.65 -0.91 -8.84
N ARG A 90 -6.89 -2.02 -8.88
CA ARG A 90 -5.46 -1.99 -9.19
C ARG A 90 -5.16 -1.26 -10.48
N ALA A 91 -5.91 -1.52 -11.56
CA ALA A 91 -5.72 -0.85 -12.84
C ALA A 91 -5.89 0.68 -12.74
N LYS A 92 -6.87 1.16 -11.95
CA LYS A 92 -7.07 2.59 -11.69
C LYS A 92 -5.91 3.17 -10.87
N LEU A 93 -5.50 2.46 -9.81
CA LEU A 93 -4.46 2.89 -8.87
C LEU A 93 -3.08 2.97 -9.51
N ARG A 94 -2.77 2.13 -10.51
CA ARG A 94 -1.51 2.22 -11.29
C ARG A 94 -1.29 3.58 -11.95
N THR A 95 -2.37 4.25 -12.32
CA THR A 95 -2.32 5.59 -12.92
C THR A 95 -2.40 6.72 -11.89
N HIS A 96 -2.67 6.38 -10.62
CA HIS A 96 -2.90 7.33 -9.53
C HIS A 96 -2.08 6.91 -8.30
N THR A 97 -0.76 7.13 -8.33
CA THR A 97 0.18 6.71 -7.28
C THR A 97 -0.22 7.14 -5.87
N GLN A 98 -0.73 8.36 -5.69
CA GLN A 98 -1.18 8.82 -4.36
C GLN A 98 -2.42 8.07 -3.86
N GLN A 99 -3.38 7.77 -4.73
CA GLN A 99 -4.53 6.95 -4.35
C GLN A 99 -4.10 5.51 -4.07
N CYS A 100 -3.13 4.98 -4.82
CA CYS A 100 -2.57 3.65 -4.59
C CYS A 100 -2.03 3.53 -3.16
N GLU A 101 -1.19 4.48 -2.74
CA GLU A 101 -0.57 4.45 -1.42
C GLU A 101 -1.64 4.48 -0.33
N GLN A 102 -2.63 5.38 -0.46
CA GLN A 102 -3.72 5.48 0.49
C GLN A 102 -4.59 4.23 0.54
N THR A 103 -4.91 3.61 -0.60
CA THR A 103 -5.72 2.39 -0.67
C THR A 103 -4.97 1.19 -0.08
N VAL A 104 -3.70 1.01 -0.43
CA VAL A 104 -2.88 -0.08 0.11
C VAL A 104 -2.73 0.06 1.62
N MET A 105 -2.49 1.28 2.12
CA MET A 105 -2.39 1.53 3.56
C MET A 105 -3.71 1.35 4.29
N THR A 106 -4.83 1.67 3.65
CA THR A 106 -6.15 1.39 4.21
C THR A 106 -6.40 -0.11 4.29
N GLN A 107 -6.01 -0.88 3.27
CA GLN A 107 -6.13 -2.34 3.32
C GLN A 107 -5.23 -2.97 4.38
N PHE A 108 -3.97 -2.57 4.42
CA PHE A 108 -3.00 -3.04 5.40
C PHE A 108 -3.50 -2.82 6.84
N GLN A 109 -4.01 -1.63 7.17
CA GLN A 109 -4.59 -1.33 8.49
C GLN A 109 -5.90 -2.05 8.81
N GLN A 110 -6.57 -2.66 7.82
CA GLN A 110 -7.77 -3.47 8.06
C GLN A 110 -7.45 -4.95 8.26
N GLU A 111 -6.24 -5.38 7.90
CA GLU A 111 -5.77 -6.76 8.10
C GLU A 111 -5.14 -6.98 9.49
N ASP A 112 -4.74 -5.90 10.18
CA ASP A 112 -4.26 -5.87 11.58
C ASP A 112 -5.38 -5.56 12.59
#